data_AF-A0A662RX72-F1
#
_entry.id   AF-A0A662RX72-F1
#
_cell.length_a   1.000
_cell.length_b   1.000
_cell.length_c   1.000
_cell.angle_alpha   90.00
_cell.angle_beta   90.00
_cell.angle_gamma   90.00
#
_symmetry.space_group_name_H-M   'P 1'
#
loop_
_entity.id
_entity.type
_entity.pdbx_description
1 polymer ?
#
loop_
_entity_poly.entity_id
_entity_poly.type
_entity_poly.pdbx_seq_one_letter_code
_entity_poly.pdbx_strand_id
1 'polypeptide(L)'
;MANITLSIPEELYRLMKKYRSVNWSEVARRAIVKEILHMKARDEGLTLRELELLLEVSGVTVTGEEPTTDEAELQRRMRERERRRITNLGVEEGAS
;
A
#
# COMPACT_ATOMS: atom_id res chain seq x y z
N MET A 1 22.22 -7.50 5.23
CA MET A 1 21.27 -8.25 4.37
C MET A 1 21.32 -9.71 4.76
N ALA A 2 20.17 -10.37 4.83
CA ALA A 2 20.08 -11.82 5.00
C ALA A 2 20.00 -12.49 3.63
N ASN A 3 20.59 -13.68 3.50
CA ASN A 3 20.51 -14.51 2.29
C ASN A 3 19.60 -15.70 2.57
N ILE A 4 18.71 -16.00 1.62
CA ILE A 4 17.86 -17.19 1.66
C ILE A 4 18.10 -18.01 0.39
N THR A 5 18.09 -19.33 0.53
CA THR A 5 18.13 -20.28 -0.59
C THR A 5 16.78 -20.97 -0.67
N LEU A 6 16.13 -20.91 -1.83
CA LEU A 6 14.82 -21.51 -2.07
C LEU A 6 14.93 -22.55 -3.17
N SER A 7 14.36 -23.73 -2.92
CA SER A 7 14.16 -24.73 -3.96
C SER A 7 12.94 -24.37 -4.79
N ILE A 8 13.08 -24.43 -6.11
CA ILE A 8 11.98 -24.21 -7.05
C ILE A 8 11.86 -25.43 -7.99
N PRO A 9 10.68 -25.70 -8.56
CA PRO A 9 10.52 -26.76 -9.55
C PRO A 9 11.48 -26.59 -10.73
N GLU A 10 12.06 -27.69 -11.22
CA GLU A 10 13.05 -27.67 -12.31
C GLU A 10 12.50 -26.99 -13.58
N GLU A 11 11.23 -27.20 -13.88
CA GLU A 11 10.57 -26.55 -15.02
C GLU A 11 10.53 -25.02 -14.89
N LEU A 12 10.24 -24.51 -13.69
CA LEU A 12 10.26 -23.08 -13.42
C LEU A 12 11.68 -22.52 -13.54
N TYR A 13 12.68 -23.24 -13.03
CA TYR A 13 14.08 -22.84 -13.16
C TYR A 13 14.53 -22.73 -14.63
N ARG A 14 14.10 -23.67 -15.48
CA ARG A 14 14.35 -23.63 -16.93
C ARG A 14 13.71 -22.40 -17.57
N LEU A 15 12.49 -22.04 -17.20
CA LEU A 15 11.82 -20.81 -17.67
C LEU A 15 12.58 -19.56 -17.22
N MET A 16 12.96 -19.47 -15.94
CA MET A 16 13.74 -18.34 -15.42
C MET A 16 15.08 -18.17 -16.14
N LYS A 17 15.76 -19.27 -16.45
CA LYS A 17 17.01 -19.29 -17.24
C LYS A 17 16.83 -18.83 -18.69
N LYS A 18 15.64 -18.97 -19.26
CA LYS A 18 15.31 -18.49 -20.61
C LYS A 18 15.17 -16.96 -20.62
N TYR A 19 14.57 -16.39 -19.58
CA TYR A 19 14.37 -14.94 -19.43
C TYR A 19 15.43 -14.30 -18.52
N ARG A 20 16.71 -14.33 -18.94
CA ARG A 20 17.83 -13.88 -18.11
C ARG A 20 17.90 -12.38 -17.85
N SER A 21 17.21 -11.56 -18.64
CA SER A 21 17.16 -10.11 -18.44
C SER A 21 16.33 -9.71 -17.21
N VAL A 22 15.53 -10.62 -16.67
CA VAL A 22 14.70 -10.39 -15.48
C VAL A 22 15.55 -10.50 -14.22
N ASN A 23 15.47 -9.51 -13.35
CA ASN A 23 16.04 -9.59 -12.00
C ASN A 23 15.13 -10.44 -11.09
N TRP A 24 15.31 -11.75 -11.16
CA TRP A 24 14.50 -12.71 -10.41
C TRP A 24 14.59 -12.55 -8.89
N SER A 25 15.73 -12.11 -8.36
CA SER A 25 15.89 -11.80 -6.94
C SER A 25 14.97 -10.66 -6.51
N GLU A 26 14.80 -9.65 -7.36
CA GLU A 26 13.89 -8.54 -7.09
C GLU A 26 12.42 -8.95 -7.22
N VAL A 27 12.08 -9.78 -8.20
CA VAL A 27 10.75 -10.37 -8.31
C VAL A 27 10.40 -11.15 -7.04
N ALA A 28 11.31 -11.99 -6.56
CA ALA A 28 11.12 -12.75 -5.33
C ALA A 28 10.98 -11.83 -4.11
N ARG A 29 11.83 -10.81 -4.00
CA ARG A 29 11.77 -9.85 -2.88
C ARG A 29 10.44 -9.13 -2.82
N ARG A 30 9.94 -8.62 -3.95
CA ARG A 30 8.63 -7.94 -4.04
C ARG A 30 7.48 -8.87 -3.68
N ALA A 31 7.53 -10.12 -4.13
CA ALA A 31 6.51 -11.12 -3.81
C ALA A 31 6.46 -11.41 -2.31
N ILE A 32 7.63 -11.64 -1.68
CA ILE A 32 7.74 -11.91 -0.24
C ILE A 32 7.21 -10.73 0.59
N VAL A 33 7.63 -9.50 0.25
CA VAL A 33 7.16 -8.28 0.95
C VAL A 33 5.65 -8.15 0.87
N LYS A 34 5.06 -8.29 -0.33
CA LYS A 34 3.61 -8.17 -0.50
C LYS A 34 2.86 -9.21 0.33
N GLU A 35 3.30 -10.46 0.29
CA GLU A 35 2.60 -11.55 0.98
C GLU A 35 2.60 -11.33 2.49
N ILE A 36 3.77 -11.09 3.09
CA ILE A 36 3.90 -10.90 4.54
C ILE A 36 3.12 -9.66 5.00
N LEU A 37 3.22 -8.55 4.27
CA LEU A 37 2.56 -7.31 4.68
C LEU A 37 1.05 -7.37 4.47
N HIS A 38 0.53 -8.08 3.47
CA HIS A 38 -0.90 -8.33 3.35
C HIS A 38 -1.44 -9.17 4.51
N MET A 39 -0.73 -10.22 4.91
CA MET A 39 -1.10 -11.02 6.08
C MET A 39 -1.10 -10.16 7.35
N LYS A 40 0.00 -9.44 7.59
CA LYS A 40 0.12 -8.56 8.75
C LYS A 40 -0.95 -7.47 8.77
N ALA A 41 -1.25 -6.84 7.63
CA ALA A 41 -2.30 -5.83 7.53
C ALA A 41 -3.67 -6.37 7.93
N ARG A 42 -3.97 -7.64 7.61
CA ARG A 42 -5.21 -8.31 8.00
C ARG A 42 -5.27 -8.62 9.49
N ASP A 43 -4.17 -9.15 10.05
CA ASP A 43 -4.19 -9.79 11.36
C ASP A 43 -3.78 -8.84 12.51
N GLU A 44 -2.87 -7.90 12.24
CA GLU A 44 -2.22 -7.07 13.26
C GLU A 44 -2.22 -5.56 12.93
N GLY A 45 -2.44 -5.20 11.67
CA GLY A 45 -2.21 -3.85 11.14
C GLY A 45 -0.75 -3.59 10.77
N LEU A 46 -0.50 -2.48 10.06
CA LEU A 46 0.83 -2.09 9.59
C LEU A 46 1.38 -0.89 10.35
N THR A 47 2.69 -0.89 10.60
CA THR A 47 3.42 0.33 10.93
C THR A 47 3.55 1.22 9.70
N LEU A 48 3.86 2.50 9.90
CA LEU A 48 4.09 3.44 8.78
C LEU A 48 5.21 2.95 7.86
N ARG A 49 6.33 2.47 8.40
CA ARG A 49 7.45 1.95 7.61
C ARG A 49 7.09 0.73 6.77
N GLU A 50 6.25 -0.15 7.31
CA GLU A 50 5.77 -1.32 6.58
C GLU A 50 4.80 -0.91 5.47
N LEU A 51 3.92 0.06 5.73
CA LEU A 51 3.05 0.62 4.72
C LEU A 51 3.84 1.30 3.59
N GLU A 52 4.85 2.09 3.92
CA GLU A 52 5.77 2.71 2.94
C GLU A 52 6.43 1.66 2.06
N LEU A 53 6.99 0.60 2.66
CA LEU A 53 7.59 -0.51 1.93
C LEU A 53 6.57 -1.21 1.01
N LEU A 54 5.34 -1.45 1.48
CA LEU A 54 4.28 -2.06 0.68
C LEU A 54 3.91 -1.19 -0.53
N LEU A 55 3.82 0.13 -0.35
CA LEU A 55 3.51 1.09 -1.40
C LEU A 55 4.62 1.14 -2.45
N GLU A 56 5.87 1.17 -2.02
CA GLU A 56 7.06 1.12 -2.88
C GLU A 56 7.03 -0.11 -3.79
N VAL A 57 6.88 -1.32 -3.22
CA VAL A 57 6.86 -2.56 -4.02
C VAL A 57 5.61 -2.69 -4.89
N SER A 58 4.54 -1.99 -4.54
CA SER A 58 3.29 -1.93 -5.31
C SER A 58 3.34 -0.91 -6.45
N GLY A 59 4.36 -0.05 -6.49
CA GLY A 59 4.46 1.03 -7.48
C GLY A 59 3.37 2.09 -7.30
N VAL A 60 2.80 2.19 -6.10
CA VAL A 60 1.80 3.21 -5.77
C VAL A 60 2.54 4.45 -5.29
N THR A 61 2.42 5.53 -6.04
CA THR A 61 2.82 6.85 -5.57
C THR A 61 1.71 7.42 -4.69
N VAL A 62 2.05 7.81 -3.46
CA VAL A 62 1.12 8.56 -2.62
C VAL A 62 1.02 9.96 -3.17
N THR A 63 0.05 10.19 -4.05
CA THR A 63 -0.34 11.53 -4.49
C THR A 63 -1.31 12.09 -3.45
N GLY A 64 -0.75 12.68 -2.40
CA GLY A 64 -1.49 13.49 -1.44
C GLY A 64 -1.10 14.95 -1.61
N GLU A 65 -2.06 15.86 -1.48
CA GLU A 65 -1.69 17.23 -1.11
C GLU A 65 -0.98 17.17 0.25
N GLU A 66 0.14 17.88 0.38
CA GLU A 66 0.75 18.06 1.68
C GLU A 66 -0.31 18.64 2.63
N PRO A 67 -0.46 18.07 3.83
CA PRO A 67 -1.39 18.62 4.80
C PRO A 67 -1.01 20.07 5.08
N THR A 68 -2.00 20.96 4.98
CA THR A 68 -1.81 22.35 5.39
C THR A 68 -1.37 22.41 6.85
N THR A 69 -0.42 23.29 7.15
CA THR A 69 -0.02 23.62 8.52
C THR A 69 -0.92 24.69 9.13
N ASP A 70 -1.81 25.31 8.34
CA ASP A 70 -2.83 26.24 8.81
C ASP A 70 -4.05 25.49 9.36
N GLU A 71 -4.24 25.57 10.67
CA GLU A 71 -5.35 24.97 11.41
C GLU A 71 -6.73 25.37 10.86
N ALA A 72 -6.92 26.65 10.49
CA ALA A 72 -8.22 27.13 10.00
C ALA A 72 -8.57 26.50 8.66
N GLU A 73 -7.56 26.34 7.79
CA GLU A 73 -7.72 25.67 6.51
C GLU A 73 -7.93 24.16 6.68
N LEU A 74 -7.22 23.53 7.63
CA LEU A 74 -7.41 22.12 7.95
C LEU A 74 -8.85 21.86 8.41
N GLN A 75 -9.37 22.66 9.34
CA GLN A 75 -10.75 22.55 9.82
C GLN A 75 -11.78 22.75 8.70
N ARG A 76 -11.53 23.70 7.80
CA ARG A 76 -12.39 23.94 6.63
C ARG A 76 -12.48 22.69 5.75
N ARG A 77 -11.33 22.10 5.41
CA ARG A 77 -11.25 20.87 4.60
C ARG A 77 -11.94 19.68 5.27
N MET A 78 -11.75 19.51 6.59
CA MET A 78 -12.43 18.44 7.33
C MET A 78 -13.96 18.59 7.30
N ARG A 79 -14.47 19.82 7.56
CA ARG A 79 -15.92 20.09 7.51
C ARG A 79 -16.52 19.83 6.13
N GLU A 80 -15.81 20.21 5.07
CA GLU A 80 -16.27 19.96 3.71
C GLU A 80 -16.31 18.46 3.40
N ARG A 81 -15.28 17.71 3.82
CA ARG A 81 -15.22 16.25 3.64
C ARG A 81 -16.36 15.55 4.38
N GLU A 82 -16.65 15.98 5.61
CA GLU A 82 -17.74 15.46 6.42
C GLU A 82 -19.11 15.79 5.82
N ARG A 83 -19.31 17.02 5.33
CA ARG A 83 -20.53 17.41 4.61
C ARG A 83 -20.79 16.54 3.38
N ARG A 84 -19.74 16.23 2.61
CA ARG A 84 -19.83 15.29 1.47
C ARG A 84 -20.19 13.88 1.94
N ARG A 85 -19.59 13.41 3.04
CA ARG A 85 -19.90 12.10 3.64
C ARG A 85 -21.38 12.00 4.04
N ILE A 86 -21.89 13.00 4.75
CA ILE A 86 -23.29 13.07 5.21
C ILE A 86 -24.25 13.11 4.02
N THR A 87 -23.98 13.98 3.04
CA THR A 87 -24.76 14.06 1.79
C THR A 87 -24.83 12.71 1.08
N ASN A 88 -23.68 12.04 0.93
CA ASN A 88 -23.60 10.74 0.25
C ASN A 88 -24.26 9.61 1.04
N LEU A 89 -24.36 9.73 2.37
CA LEU A 89 -25.06 8.76 3.23
C LEU A 89 -26.57 9.01 3.28
N GLY A 90 -27.09 10.06 2.63
CA GLY A 90 -28.51 10.39 2.63
C GLY A 90 -29.04 10.78 4.01
N VAL A 91 -28.16 11.15 4.93
CA VAL A 91 -28.56 11.69 6.24
C VAL A 91 -28.92 13.15 5.98
N GLU A 92 -30.21 13.43 5.77
CA GLU A 92 -30.72 14.80 5.79
C GLU A 92 -30.37 15.40 7.16
N GLU A 93 -29.64 16.51 7.18
CA GLU A 93 -29.50 17.31 8.39
C GLU A 93 -30.91 17.67 8.84
N GLY A 94 -31.34 17.04 9.92
CA GLY A 94 -32.62 17.31 10.56
C GLY A 94 -32.74 18.81 10.78
N ALA A 95 -33.58 19.44 9.97
CA ALA A 95 -34.06 20.78 10.20
C ALA A 95 -34.79 20.78 11.56
N SER A 96 -34.24 21.52 12.51
CA SER A 96 -34.97 22.09 13.64
C SER A 96 -34.24 23.34 14.12
#